data_AF-A0A938GZV8-F1
#
_entry.id   AF-A0A938GZV8-F1
#
_cell.length_a   1.000
_cell.length_b   1.000
_cell.length_c   1.000
_cell.angle_alpha   90.00
_cell.angle_beta   90.00
_cell.angle_gamma   90.00
#
_symmetry.space_group_name_H-M   'P 1'
#
loop_
_entity.id
_entity.type
_entity.pdbx_description
1 polymer ?
#
loop_
_entity_poly.entity_id
_entity_poly.type
_entity_poly.pdbx_seq_one_letter_code
_entity_poly.pdbx_strand_id
1 'polypeptide(L)'
;MPRRPSPKPRTDGGNTFTTALRETYPQPGMGDTRYVRLLPAGGTLYAFGVINPRKQHGQPEPYHTALDAKGFRHLTSDANGPVAGLFVRRSWPLDDQHGLIATRGRDGGHGVFVATGNGFREWSAASSFRLIDLTPAAEPGRFLLLT
;
A
#
# COMPACT_ATOMS: atom_id res chain seq x y z
N MET A 1 -3.37 33.64 3.66
CA MET A 1 -4.39 32.68 3.17
C MET A 1 -4.83 31.78 4.33
N PRO A 2 -6.13 31.66 4.63
CA PRO A 2 -6.59 30.73 5.66
C PRO A 2 -6.44 29.28 5.17
N ARG A 3 -5.86 28.41 6.01
CA ARG A 3 -5.70 26.98 5.71
C ARG A 3 -7.09 26.32 5.68
N ARG A 4 -7.43 25.66 4.58
CA ARG A 4 -8.65 24.82 4.50
C ARG A 4 -8.56 23.70 5.54
N PRO A 5 -9.64 23.41 6.28
CA PRO A 5 -9.65 22.32 7.25
C PRO A 5 -9.47 20.97 6.53
N SER A 6 -8.64 20.11 7.11
CA SER A 6 -8.46 18.74 6.64
C SER A 6 -9.78 17.96 6.81
N PRO A 7 -10.22 17.19 5.80
CA PRO A 7 -11.45 16.41 5.91
C PRO A 7 -11.35 15.36 7.03
N LYS A 8 -12.38 15.28 7.89
CA LYS A 8 -12.50 14.24 8.93
C LYS A 8 -13.09 12.95 8.31
N PRO A 9 -12.54 11.76 8.63
CA PRO A 9 -13.19 10.48 8.31
C PRO A 9 -14.56 10.40 9.00
N ARG A 10 -15.61 9.95 8.29
CA ARG A 10 -16.99 9.82 8.80
C ARG A 10 -17.41 8.35 8.93
N THR A 11 -18.27 8.06 9.90
CA THR A 11 -18.65 6.71 10.36
C THR A 11 -20.06 6.30 9.94
N ASP A 12 -20.63 6.87 8.87
CA ASP A 12 -22.04 6.70 8.50
C ASP A 12 -22.37 5.40 7.73
N GLY A 13 -21.55 4.37 7.87
CA GLY A 13 -21.75 3.09 7.20
C GLY A 13 -21.59 3.13 5.67
N GLY A 14 -20.93 4.14 5.13
CA GLY A 14 -20.69 4.27 3.68
C GLY A 14 -21.74 5.11 2.94
N ASN A 15 -22.56 5.87 3.67
CA ASN A 15 -23.53 6.79 3.06
C ASN A 15 -22.86 8.06 2.52
N THR A 16 -21.73 8.46 3.10
CA THR A 16 -20.93 9.56 2.57
C THR A 16 -19.46 9.18 2.45
N PHE A 17 -18.85 9.61 1.36
CA PHE A 17 -17.43 9.42 1.10
C PHE A 17 -16.76 10.78 1.07
N THR A 18 -15.61 10.88 1.74
CA THR A 18 -14.75 12.06 1.61
C THR A 18 -13.49 11.66 0.86
N THR A 19 -13.28 12.28 -0.30
CA THR A 19 -12.03 12.11 -1.05
C THR A 19 -10.97 12.97 -0.38
N ALA A 20 -9.99 12.32 0.26
CA ALA A 20 -8.95 13.03 1.00
C ALA A 20 -7.72 13.38 0.12
N LEU A 21 -7.43 12.56 -0.89
CA LEU A 21 -6.26 12.74 -1.75
C LEU A 21 -6.57 12.30 -3.19
N ARG A 22 -6.14 13.11 -4.15
CA ARG A 22 -6.05 12.75 -5.55
C ARG A 22 -4.61 12.93 -5.98
N GLU A 23 -3.87 11.84 -6.06
CA GLU A 23 -2.50 11.88 -6.54
C GLU A 23 -2.49 11.64 -8.05
N THR A 24 -1.97 12.61 -8.77
CA THR A 24 -1.78 12.56 -10.22
C THR A 24 -0.36 12.16 -10.54
N TYR A 25 -0.16 11.59 -11.73
CA TYR A 25 1.16 11.32 -12.26
C TYR A 25 2.05 12.58 -12.16
N PRO A 26 3.32 12.47 -11.73
CA PRO A 26 4.16 13.64 -11.45
C PRO A 26 4.28 14.62 -12.62
N GLN A 27 4.15 14.13 -13.86
CA GLN A 27 4.15 14.95 -15.07
C GLN A 27 2.77 14.92 -15.76
N PRO A 28 1.99 16.02 -15.75
CA PRO A 28 0.68 16.06 -16.38
C PRO A 28 0.70 15.58 -17.84
N GLY A 29 -0.17 14.61 -18.18
CA GLY A 29 -0.31 14.09 -19.55
C GLY A 29 0.75 13.08 -19.99
N MET A 30 1.67 12.66 -19.11
CA MET A 30 2.73 11.68 -19.43
C MET A 30 2.39 10.25 -18.99
N GLY A 31 1.43 10.08 -18.09
CA GLY A 31 1.03 8.77 -17.58
C GLY A 31 -0.18 8.83 -16.65
N ASP A 32 -0.66 7.66 -16.25
CA ASP A 32 -1.69 7.49 -15.22
C ASP A 32 -1.11 6.73 -14.03
N THR A 33 -1.31 7.27 -12.84
CA THR A 33 -1.11 6.52 -11.59
C THR A 33 -2.39 5.78 -11.23
N ARG A 34 -2.30 4.49 -10.97
CA ARG A 34 -3.42 3.66 -10.51
C ARG A 34 -3.06 2.99 -9.19
N TYR A 35 -3.62 3.50 -8.10
CA TYR A 35 -3.58 2.81 -6.82
C TYR A 35 -4.56 1.65 -6.82
N VAL A 36 -4.04 0.45 -6.56
CA VAL A 36 -4.79 -0.80 -6.66
C VAL A 36 -4.99 -1.47 -5.29
N ARG A 37 -4.26 -1.03 -4.27
CA ARG A 37 -4.33 -1.58 -2.92
C ARG A 37 -4.11 -0.49 -1.88
N LEU A 38 -4.77 -0.66 -0.74
CA LEU A 38 -4.60 0.14 0.47
C LEU A 38 -4.27 -0.79 1.63
N LEU A 39 -3.41 -0.32 2.54
CA LEU A 39 -3.05 -1.06 3.75
C LEU A 39 -2.81 -0.07 4.91
N PRO A 40 -3.69 -0.04 5.93
CA PRO A 40 -3.37 0.63 7.19
C PRO A 40 -2.38 -0.21 8.00
N ALA A 41 -1.38 0.43 8.61
CA ALA A 41 -0.48 -0.16 9.59
C ALA A 41 0.16 0.94 10.45
N GLY A 42 0.01 0.86 11.78
CA GLY A 42 0.74 1.71 12.73
C GLY A 42 0.51 3.20 12.56
N GLY A 43 -0.72 3.62 12.23
CA GLY A 43 -1.05 5.03 11.96
C GLY A 43 -0.68 5.53 10.56
N THR A 44 -0.07 4.68 9.73
CA THR A 44 0.21 4.95 8.32
C THR A 44 -0.81 4.24 7.43
N LEU A 45 -1.27 4.93 6.39
CA LEU A 45 -2.01 4.34 5.28
C LEU A 45 -1.08 4.24 4.07
N TYR A 46 -0.69 3.03 3.72
CA TYR A 46 0.03 2.76 2.48
C TYR A 46 -0.95 2.61 1.33
N ALA A 47 -0.67 3.31 0.23
CA ALA A 47 -1.36 3.09 -1.03
C ALA A 47 -0.35 2.57 -2.06
N PHE A 48 -0.63 1.39 -2.59
CA PHE A 48 0.21 0.73 -3.58
C PHE A 48 -0.41 0.84 -4.95
N GLY A 49 0.32 1.42 -5.87
CA GLY A 49 -0.11 1.63 -7.23
C GLY A 49 0.93 1.27 -8.26
N VAL A 50 0.55 1.59 -9.49
CA VAL A 50 1.38 1.47 -10.68
C VAL A 50 1.28 2.74 -11.50
N ILE A 51 2.38 3.10 -12.12
CA ILE A 51 2.47 4.11 -13.16
C ILE A 51 2.34 3.41 -14.50
N ASN A 52 1.42 3.87 -15.33
CA ASN A 52 1.33 3.51 -16.75
C ASN A 52 1.72 4.72 -17.59
N PRO A 53 2.92 4.76 -18.22
CA PRO A 53 3.30 5.86 -19.08
C PRO A 53 2.49 5.82 -20.39
N ARG A 54 1.79 6.91 -20.70
CA ARG A 54 0.90 7.00 -21.88
C ARG A 54 1.66 7.29 -23.18
N LYS A 55 2.72 8.10 -23.11
CA LYS A 55 3.42 8.63 -24.30
C LYS A 55 4.67 7.87 -24.72
N GLN A 56 5.26 7.06 -23.84
CA GLN A 56 6.57 6.44 -24.08
C GLN A 56 6.53 4.95 -24.42
N HIS A 57 5.37 4.31 -24.57
CA HIS A 57 5.25 2.84 -24.65
C HIS A 57 6.04 2.11 -23.54
N GLY A 58 6.26 2.79 -22.42
CA GLY A 58 7.04 2.27 -21.31
C GLY A 58 6.28 1.17 -20.58
N GLN A 59 7.03 0.24 -20.01
CA GLN A 59 6.46 -0.79 -19.16
C GLN A 59 5.86 -0.16 -17.89
N PRO A 60 4.77 -0.71 -17.35
CA PRO A 60 4.25 -0.26 -16.06
C PRO A 60 5.33 -0.32 -14.98
N GLU A 61 5.29 0.61 -14.03
CA GLU A 61 6.26 0.70 -12.93
C GLU A 61 5.54 0.74 -11.58
N PRO A 62 6.07 0.10 -10.52
CA PRO A 62 5.52 0.27 -9.18
C PRO A 62 5.62 1.73 -8.73
N TYR A 63 4.57 2.19 -8.08
CA TYR A 63 4.54 3.52 -7.48
C TYR A 63 3.71 3.48 -6.22
N HIS A 64 4.32 3.79 -5.08
CA HIS A 64 3.69 3.64 -3.78
C HIS A 64 3.77 4.96 -3.04
N THR A 65 2.81 5.18 -2.15
CA THR A 65 2.78 6.37 -1.30
C THR A 65 2.38 5.97 0.11
N ALA A 66 2.89 6.71 1.08
CA ALA A 66 2.56 6.54 2.48
C ALA A 66 1.88 7.83 2.96
N LEU A 67 0.76 7.68 3.66
CA LEU A 67 -0.05 8.79 4.15
C LEU A 67 -0.23 8.64 5.67
N ASP A 68 -0.29 9.74 6.39
CA ASP A 68 -0.83 9.74 7.75
C ASP A 68 -2.30 9.29 7.71
N ALA A 69 -2.66 8.23 8.45
CA ALA A 69 -4.01 7.66 8.41
C ALA A 69 -5.08 8.62 8.97
N LYS A 70 -4.69 9.60 9.81
CA LYS A 70 -5.65 10.54 10.42
C LYS A 70 -5.91 11.76 9.55
N GLY A 71 -4.86 12.31 8.94
CA GLY A 71 -4.92 13.56 8.16
C GLY A 71 -4.77 13.37 6.66
N PHE A 72 -4.50 12.15 6.18
CA PHE A 72 -4.20 11.80 4.78
C PHE A 72 -3.12 12.68 4.14
N ARG A 73 -2.15 13.13 4.96
CA ARG A 73 -1.02 13.92 4.49
C ARG A 73 0.09 12.98 4.04
N HIS A 74 0.76 13.32 2.94
CA HIS A 74 1.92 12.56 2.50
C HIS A 74 2.96 12.50 3.61
N LEU A 75 3.36 11.27 3.93
CA LEU A 75 4.58 11.02 4.67
C LEU A 75 5.70 11.10 3.63
N THR A 76 6.63 12.01 3.86
CA THR A 76 7.75 12.27 2.96
C THR A 76 8.59 11.00 2.81
N SER A 77 8.39 10.29 1.69
CA SER A 77 9.30 9.31 1.05
C SER A 77 9.34 7.83 1.48
N ASP A 78 8.54 7.34 2.44
CA ASP A 78 8.72 5.97 2.98
C ASP A 78 8.20 4.81 2.11
N ALA A 79 7.67 5.11 0.92
CA ALA A 79 7.45 4.11 -0.12
C ALA A 79 8.76 3.65 -0.82
N ASN A 80 9.87 4.36 -0.58
CA ASN A 80 11.17 4.10 -1.21
C ASN A 80 12.03 3.02 -0.51
N GLY A 81 11.46 2.31 0.47
CA GLY A 81 12.13 1.22 1.16
C GLY A 81 12.30 -0.05 0.30
N PRO A 82 12.45 -1.24 0.91
CA PRO A 82 12.72 -2.49 0.18
C PRO A 82 11.63 -2.92 -0.81
N VAL A 83 10.51 -2.20 -0.85
CA VAL A 83 9.34 -2.48 -1.69
C VAL A 83 9.22 -1.56 -2.90
N ALA A 84 10.05 -0.50 -3.01
CA ALA A 84 9.89 0.57 -4.00
C ALA A 84 9.85 0.08 -5.45
N GLY A 85 10.64 -0.96 -5.77
CA GLY A 85 10.73 -1.56 -7.09
C GLY A 85 9.82 -2.78 -7.29
N LEU A 86 8.90 -3.07 -6.37
CA LEU A 86 8.13 -4.31 -6.37
C LEU A 86 6.64 -4.05 -6.60
N PHE A 87 5.99 -4.88 -7.40
CA PHE A 87 4.53 -4.81 -7.56
C PHE A 87 3.84 -5.47 -6.38
N VAL A 88 3.13 -4.70 -5.55
CA VAL A 88 2.27 -5.26 -4.50
C VAL A 88 1.04 -5.94 -5.13
N ARG A 89 0.95 -7.27 -4.99
CA ARG A 89 -0.12 -8.09 -5.58
C ARG A 89 -1.28 -8.31 -4.61
N ARG A 90 -0.95 -8.38 -3.32
CA ARG A 90 -1.88 -8.60 -2.21
C ARG A 90 -1.41 -7.83 -0.99
N SER A 91 -2.37 -7.43 -0.17
CA SER A 91 -2.16 -6.76 1.10
C SER A 91 -3.23 -7.21 2.08
N TRP A 92 -2.83 -7.50 3.32
CA TRP A 92 -3.72 -7.92 4.39
C TRP A 92 -3.42 -7.09 5.65
N PRO A 93 -4.40 -6.34 6.20
CA PRO A 93 -4.26 -5.81 7.55
C PRO A 93 -4.26 -6.98 8.54
N LEU A 94 -3.29 -7.01 9.45
CA LEU A 94 -3.20 -8.06 10.48
C LEU A 94 -3.78 -7.54 11.80
N ASP A 95 -3.36 -6.35 12.20
CA ASP A 95 -3.85 -5.62 13.36
C ASP A 95 -3.66 -4.10 13.14
N ASP A 96 -3.91 -3.28 14.16
CA ASP A 96 -3.79 -1.81 14.07
C ASP A 96 -2.36 -1.32 13.80
N GLN A 97 -1.36 -2.14 14.12
CA GLN A 97 0.07 -1.82 14.04
C GLN A 97 0.74 -2.47 12.82
N HIS A 98 0.23 -3.60 12.36
CA HIS A 98 0.88 -4.46 11.38
C HIS A 98 -0.02 -4.79 10.19
N GLY A 99 0.62 -4.82 9.02
CA GLY A 99 0.06 -5.39 7.81
C GLY A 99 1.03 -6.35 7.16
N LEU A 100 0.53 -7.14 6.21
CA LEU A 100 1.34 -8.02 5.38
C LEU A 100 1.11 -7.67 3.92
N ILE A 101 2.18 -7.69 3.12
CA ILE A 101 2.09 -7.57 1.67
C ILE A 101 2.82 -8.71 0.99
N ALA A 102 2.26 -9.20 -0.11
CA ALA A 102 2.94 -10.09 -1.04
C ALA A 102 3.23 -9.34 -2.33
N THR A 103 4.47 -9.40 -2.78
CA THR A 103 4.99 -8.61 -3.89
C THR A 103 5.50 -9.50 -5.02
N ARG A 104 5.73 -8.88 -6.18
CA ARG A 104 6.39 -9.50 -7.33
C ARG A 104 7.38 -8.53 -7.98
N GLY A 105 8.61 -8.98 -8.19
CA GLY A 105 9.63 -8.28 -8.96
C GLY A 105 9.42 -8.45 -10.48
N ARG A 106 10.14 -7.64 -11.26
CA ARG A 106 10.08 -7.72 -12.75
C ARG A 106 10.65 -9.03 -13.29
N ASP A 107 11.65 -9.58 -12.61
CA ASP A 107 12.27 -10.87 -12.86
C ASP A 107 11.38 -12.07 -12.46
N GLY A 108 10.23 -11.81 -11.86
CA GLY A 108 9.33 -12.85 -11.36
C GLY A 108 9.62 -13.29 -9.92
N GLY A 109 10.64 -12.72 -9.26
CA GLY A 109 10.88 -12.91 -7.83
C GLY A 109 9.66 -12.52 -7.01
N HIS A 110 9.44 -13.19 -5.90
CA HIS A 110 8.37 -12.88 -4.95
C HIS A 110 8.96 -12.58 -3.59
N GLY A 111 8.31 -11.69 -2.85
CA GLY A 111 8.69 -11.37 -1.49
C GLY A 111 7.44 -11.12 -0.64
N VAL A 112 7.57 -11.38 0.64
CA VAL A 112 6.54 -11.08 1.63
C VAL A 112 7.12 -10.13 2.66
N PHE A 113 6.42 -9.03 2.92
CA PHE A 113 6.90 -8.00 3.82
C PHE A 113 5.86 -7.69 4.88
N VAL A 114 6.32 -7.50 6.11
CA VAL A 114 5.54 -6.94 7.19
C VAL A 114 5.60 -5.42 7.08
N ALA A 115 4.45 -4.79 6.98
CA ALA A 115 4.27 -3.34 7.02
C ALA A 115 4.01 -2.91 8.48
N THR A 116 4.61 -1.80 8.88
CA THR A 116 4.41 -1.15 10.19
C THR A 116 4.20 0.34 9.97
N GLY A 117 3.95 1.13 11.02
CA GLY A 117 3.92 2.59 10.91
C GLY A 117 5.24 3.21 10.36
N ASN A 118 6.35 2.49 10.51
CA ASN A 118 7.70 2.95 10.17
C ASN A 118 8.26 2.37 8.87
N GLY A 119 7.42 1.72 8.04
CA GLY A 119 7.85 1.12 6.78
C GLY A 119 7.77 -0.40 6.76
N PHE A 120 8.65 -1.03 5.97
CA PHE A 120 8.55 -2.43 5.60
C PHE A 120 9.76 -3.24 6.02
N ARG A 121 9.52 -4.46 6.49
CA ARG A 121 10.56 -5.46 6.78
C ARG A 121 10.22 -6.75 6.07
N GLU A 122 11.20 -7.33 5.36
CA GLU A 122 11.01 -8.62 4.71
C GLU A 122 10.77 -9.73 5.76
N TRP A 123 9.81 -10.60 5.47
CA TRP A 123 9.57 -11.80 6.25
C TRP A 123 10.42 -12.94 5.66
N SER A 124 11.66 -13.04 6.12
CA SER A 124 12.65 -14.00 5.61
C SER A 124 12.17 -15.45 5.62
N ALA A 125 11.34 -15.85 6.59
CA ALA A 125 10.78 -17.20 6.64
C ALA A 125 9.85 -17.53 5.46
N ALA A 126 9.31 -16.50 4.77
CA ALA A 126 8.51 -16.66 3.57
C ALA A 126 9.34 -16.77 2.28
N SER A 127 10.67 -16.70 2.35
CA SER A 127 11.53 -16.88 1.17
C SER A 127 11.42 -18.28 0.53
N SER A 128 10.92 -19.27 1.26
CA SER A 128 10.75 -20.65 0.80
C SER A 128 9.39 -20.95 0.20
N PHE A 129 8.45 -20.00 0.21
CA PHE A 129 7.09 -20.23 -0.28
C PHE A 129 6.44 -18.98 -0.86
N ARG A 130 5.40 -19.17 -1.68
CA ARG A 130 4.66 -18.07 -2.27
C ARG A 130 3.35 -17.84 -1.54
N LEU A 131 3.21 -16.77 -0.77
CA LEU A 131 1.93 -16.47 -0.13
C LEU A 131 0.83 -16.15 -1.18
N ILE A 132 -0.22 -16.97 -1.21
CA ILE A 132 -1.40 -16.83 -2.09
C ILE A 132 -2.51 -16.10 -1.36
N ASP A 133 -2.84 -16.55 -0.15
CA ASP A 133 -3.90 -15.98 0.68
C ASP A 133 -3.65 -16.12 2.18
N LEU A 134 -4.35 -15.31 2.96
CA LEU A 134 -4.25 -15.26 4.41
C LEU A 134 -5.64 -15.01 5.00
N THR A 135 -6.00 -15.78 6.03
CA THR A 135 -7.23 -15.57 6.81
C THR A 135 -6.93 -15.64 8.31
N PRO A 136 -7.65 -14.88 9.16
CA PRO A 136 -7.59 -15.07 10.60
C PRO A 136 -7.94 -16.51 10.98
N ALA A 137 -7.23 -17.04 11.97
CA ALA A 137 -7.58 -18.31 12.62
C ALA A 137 -8.61 -18.07 13.74
N ALA A 138 -9.10 -19.15 14.35
CA ALA A 138 -10.01 -19.05 15.50
C ALA A 138 -9.37 -18.37 16.72
N GLU A 139 -8.05 -18.52 16.87
CA GLU A 139 -7.29 -17.88 17.94
C GLU A 139 -6.84 -16.47 17.54
N PRO A 140 -7.07 -15.44 18.38
CA PRO A 140 -6.60 -14.08 18.12
C PRO A 140 -5.10 -14.01 17.86
N GLY A 141 -4.70 -13.24 16.85
CA GLY A 141 -3.30 -13.06 16.46
C GLY A 141 -2.69 -14.25 15.71
N ARG A 142 -3.47 -15.30 15.41
CA ARG A 142 -3.04 -16.39 14.53
C ARG A 142 -3.72 -16.29 13.18
N PHE A 143 -2.98 -16.70 12.14
CA PHE A 143 -3.44 -16.65 10.76
C PHE A 143 -3.16 -17.99 10.09
N LEU A 144 -4.08 -18.41 9.24
CA LEU A 144 -3.89 -19.52 8.32
C LEU A 144 -3.38 -18.95 7.00
N LEU A 145 -2.38 -19.63 6.43
CA LEU A 145 -1.70 -19.20 5.21
C LEU A 145 -1.96 -20.24 4.12
N LEU A 146 -2.35 -19.75 2.95
CA LEU A 146 -2.31 -20.53 1.72
C LEU A 146 -1.05 -20.14 0.96
N THR A 147 -0.19 -21.12 0.69
CA THR A 147 1.15 -20.93 0.09
C THR A 147 1.32 -21.73 -1.19
#